data_AF-A0A3D4T6A7-F1
#
_entry.id   AF-A0A3D4T6A7-F1
#
_cell.length_a   1.000
_cell.length_b   1.000
_cell.length_c   1.000
_cell.angle_alpha   90.00
_cell.angle_beta   90.00
_cell.angle_gamma   90.00
#
_symmetry.space_group_name_H-M   'P 1'
#
loop_
_entity.id
_entity.type
_entity.pdbx_description
1 polymer ?
#
loop_
_entity_poly.entity_id
_entity_poly.type
_entity_poly.pdbx_seq_one_letter_code
_entity_poly.pdbx_strand_id
1 'polypeptide(L)'
;MPFATVMPSVTPVCFATMYTGAQPEVHGITVYKKPVLTVDTIFDAFIRAGKKAAIIADTTCSIGKIFLERDMDYFIYETVPEINAKACELILEDKYDLIVVYNENFDAVMHH
;
A
#
# COMPACT_ATOMS: atom_id res chain seq x y z
N MET A 1 -22.09 -2.68 9.92
CA MET A 1 -21.83 -1.23 9.81
C MET A 1 -21.35 -0.94 8.40
N PRO A 2 -21.70 0.21 7.80
CA PRO A 2 -21.07 0.64 6.55
C PRO A 2 -19.56 0.85 6.79
N PHE A 3 -18.73 0.55 5.79
CA PHE A 3 -17.33 0.97 5.81
C PHE A 3 -17.27 2.49 5.77
N ALA A 4 -16.64 3.10 6.76
CA ALA A 4 -16.41 4.54 6.84
C ALA A 4 -14.96 4.85 6.49
N THR A 5 -14.74 5.92 5.73
CA THR A 5 -13.41 6.45 5.40
C THR A 5 -13.02 7.54 6.39
N VAL A 6 -11.71 7.77 6.55
CA VAL A 6 -11.17 8.94 7.25
C VAL A 6 -11.30 10.21 6.42
N MET A 7 -11.23 11.36 7.09
CA MET A 7 -11.23 12.68 6.46
C MET A 7 -9.82 13.32 6.55
N PRO A 8 -9.33 13.97 5.48
CA PRO A 8 -9.95 14.05 4.17
C PRO A 8 -9.85 12.70 3.42
N SER A 9 -10.91 12.37 2.68
CA SER A 9 -11.04 11.11 1.92
C SER A 9 -10.22 11.13 0.63
N VAL A 10 -8.89 11.21 0.76
CA VAL A 10 -7.96 11.20 -0.37
C VAL A 10 -7.00 10.01 -0.26
N THR A 11 -6.63 9.45 -1.40
CA THR A 11 -5.90 8.18 -1.55
C THR A 11 -4.74 7.97 -0.56
N PRO A 12 -3.73 8.87 -0.45
CA PRO A 12 -2.62 8.64 0.46
C PRO A 12 -3.00 8.74 1.95
N VAL A 13 -4.01 9.53 2.30
CA VAL A 13 -4.52 9.65 3.68
C VAL A 13 -5.22 8.34 4.06
N CYS A 14 -6.14 7.87 3.22
CA CYS A 14 -6.87 6.63 3.46
C CYS A 14 -5.93 5.42 3.57
N PHE A 15 -4.93 5.30 2.68
CA PHE A 15 -3.95 4.22 2.78
C PHE A 15 -3.10 4.34 4.04
N ALA A 16 -2.60 5.52 4.38
CA ALA A 16 -1.83 5.68 5.61
C ALA A 16 -2.64 5.25 6.85
N THR A 17 -3.91 5.64 6.95
CA THR A 17 -4.78 5.18 8.04
C THR A 17 -4.98 3.67 8.02
N MET A 18 -5.31 3.06 6.87
CA MET A 18 -5.60 1.63 6.81
C MET A 18 -4.41 0.76 7.25
N TYR A 19 -3.19 1.16 6.91
CA TYR A 19 -2.00 0.35 7.18
C TYR A 19 -1.32 0.68 8.52
N THR A 20 -1.61 1.83 9.13
CA THR A 20 -1.11 2.20 10.47
C THR A 20 -2.14 1.96 11.57
N GLY A 21 -3.43 1.95 11.24
CA GLY A 21 -4.53 2.01 12.21
C GLY A 21 -4.67 3.37 12.90
N ALA A 22 -3.83 4.36 12.56
CA ALA A 22 -3.78 5.67 13.19
C ALA A 22 -4.63 6.70 12.43
N GLN A 23 -5.02 7.78 13.10
CA GLN A 23 -5.71 8.92 12.46
C GLN A 23 -4.71 9.81 11.69
N PRO A 24 -5.17 10.64 10.73
CA PRO A 24 -4.32 11.54 9.96
C PRO A 24 -3.40 12.44 10.77
N GLU A 25 -3.85 12.92 11.94
CA GLU A 25 -3.04 13.74 12.82
C GLU A 25 -1.87 12.98 13.45
N VAL A 26 -1.97 11.65 13.52
CA VAL A 26 -0.96 10.77 14.11
C VAL A 26 0.02 10.25 13.06
N HIS A 27 -0.46 9.77 11.91
CA HIS A 27 0.42 9.30 10.83
C HIS A 27 0.97 10.43 9.94
N GLY A 28 0.49 11.66 10.11
CA GLY A 28 1.09 12.89 9.53
C GLY A 28 0.76 13.15 8.05
N ILE A 29 0.03 12.27 7.38
CA ILE A 29 -0.46 12.49 6.01
C ILE A 29 -1.90 13.00 6.12
N THR A 30 -2.09 14.29 5.90
CA THR A 30 -3.40 14.97 6.06
C THR A 30 -3.92 15.58 4.77
N VAL A 31 -3.19 15.45 3.67
CA VAL A 31 -3.50 16.00 2.34
C VAL A 31 -3.02 15.04 1.26
N TYR A 32 -3.34 15.30 -0.02
CA TYR A 32 -2.82 14.54 -1.15
C TYR A 32 -1.32 14.81 -1.37
N LYS A 33 -0.49 14.24 -0.50
CA LYS A 33 0.97 14.17 -0.60
C LYS A 33 1.39 12.74 -0.35
N LYS A 34 2.50 12.33 -0.95
CA LYS A 34 3.01 10.95 -0.87
C LYS A 34 4.38 10.91 -0.16
N PRO A 35 4.55 11.46 1.06
CA PRO A 35 5.79 11.27 1.82
C PRO A 35 5.90 9.81 2.28
N VAL A 36 7.13 9.34 2.49
CA VAL A 36 7.35 8.04 3.15
C VAL A 36 6.85 8.12 4.59
N LEU A 37 6.04 7.15 5.01
CA LEU A 37 5.54 7.03 6.38
C LEU A 37 6.64 6.56 7.31
N THR A 38 6.87 7.34 8.36
CA THR A 38 7.86 7.06 9.42
C THR A 38 7.26 6.41 10.66
N VAL A 39 5.93 6.29 10.74
CA VAL A 39 5.23 5.61 11.83
C VAL A 39 5.05 4.13 11.55
N ASP A 40 4.74 3.37 12.60
CA ASP A 40 4.55 1.92 12.54
C ASP A 40 3.36 1.53 11.66
N THR A 41 3.56 0.55 10.80
CA THR A 41 2.54 -0.03 9.91
C THR A 41 2.40 -1.53 10.13
N ILE A 42 1.39 -2.14 9.53
CA ILE A 42 1.26 -3.60 9.48
C ILE A 42 2.51 -4.27 8.87
N PHE A 43 3.20 -3.63 7.92
CA PHE A 43 4.43 -4.17 7.34
C PHE A 43 5.52 -4.29 8.41
N ASP A 44 5.69 -3.25 9.23
CA ASP A 44 6.67 -3.22 10.32
C ASP A 44 6.37 -4.30 11.38
N ALA A 45 5.08 -4.55 11.66
CA ALA A 45 4.66 -5.64 12.53
C ALA A 45 5.02 -7.03 11.98
N PHE A 46 4.87 -7.25 10.67
CA PHE A 46 5.28 -8.51 10.02
C PHE A 46 6.81 -8.67 10.03
N ILE A 47 7.55 -7.62 9.67
CA ILE A 47 9.02 -7.64 9.67
C ILE A 47 9.55 -7.96 11.07
N ARG A 48 9.03 -7.30 12.13
CA ARG A 48 9.41 -7.61 13.52
C ARG A 48 9.10 -9.05 13.94
N ALA A 49 8.07 -9.65 13.37
CA ALA A 49 7.72 -11.04 13.60
C ALA A 49 8.58 -12.04 12.78
N GLY A 50 9.57 -11.54 12.02
CA GLY A 50 10.40 -12.37 11.14
C GLY A 50 9.65 -12.87 9.90
N LYS A 51 8.54 -12.21 9.53
CA LYS A 51 7.69 -12.58 8.41
C LYS A 51 8.00 -11.77 7.17
N LYS A 52 7.78 -12.37 6.01
CA LYS A 52 8.03 -11.74 4.70
C LYS A 52 6.81 -10.99 4.20
N ALA A 53 6.99 -9.72 3.87
CA ALA A 53 5.97 -8.88 3.27
C ALA A 53 6.41 -8.43 1.86
N ALA A 54 5.44 -8.19 0.99
CA ALA A 54 5.67 -7.59 -0.32
C ALA A 54 4.58 -6.60 -0.71
N ILE A 55 4.99 -5.55 -1.42
CA ILE A 55 4.09 -4.65 -2.14
C ILE A 55 4.27 -4.89 -3.64
N ILE A 56 3.16 -5.00 -4.36
CA ILE A 56 3.11 -5.02 -5.82
C ILE A 56 2.22 -3.86 -6.25
N ALA A 57 2.77 -2.87 -6.95
CA ALA A 57 2.01 -1.66 -7.23
C ALA A 57 2.43 -0.93 -8.52
N ASP A 58 1.56 -0.03 -8.97
CA ASP A 58 1.88 0.92 -10.04
C ASP A 58 2.98 1.91 -9.60
N THR A 59 3.80 2.34 -10.57
CA THR A 59 4.96 3.24 -10.38
C THR A 59 4.59 4.61 -9.80
N THR A 60 3.38 5.10 -10.08
CA THR A 60 2.95 6.46 -9.72
C THR A 60 2.04 6.50 -8.49
N CYS A 61 1.56 5.35 -8.04
CA CYS A 61 0.54 5.24 -7.02
C CYS A 61 0.97 5.68 -5.62
N SER A 62 0.00 5.83 -4.72
CA SER A 62 0.27 6.20 -3.33
C SER A 62 0.96 5.06 -2.57
N ILE A 63 0.50 3.82 -2.73
CA ILE A 63 1.03 2.64 -2.01
C ILE A 63 2.51 2.41 -2.33
N GLY A 64 2.90 2.49 -3.61
CA GLY A 64 4.29 2.32 -4.07
C GLY A 64 5.23 3.45 -3.65
N LYS A 65 4.73 4.50 -2.98
CA LYS A 65 5.52 5.66 -2.54
C LYS A 65 5.55 5.81 -1.03
N ILE A 66 4.39 5.76 -0.37
CA ILE A 66 4.31 6.08 1.07
C ILE A 66 4.86 4.98 1.98
N PHE A 67 5.01 3.74 1.49
CA PHE A 67 5.47 2.60 2.28
C PHE A 67 6.92 2.17 2.00
N LEU A 68 7.68 2.97 1.24
CA LEU A 68 9.09 2.70 0.95
C LEU A 68 9.95 2.68 2.23
N GLU A 69 11.24 2.32 2.06
CA GLU A 69 12.27 2.34 3.11
C GLU A 69 12.05 1.32 4.25
N ARG A 70 11.28 0.26 4.01
CA ARG A 70 11.16 -0.90 4.90
C ARG A 70 11.96 -2.07 4.35
N ASP A 71 12.41 -2.95 5.25
CA ASP A 71 13.12 -4.19 4.90
C ASP A 71 12.13 -5.25 4.40
N MET A 72 11.63 -5.04 3.18
CA MET A 72 10.68 -5.90 2.50
C MET A 72 10.78 -5.75 0.98
N ASP A 73 10.10 -6.63 0.23
CA ASP A 73 10.19 -6.63 -1.22
C ASP A 73 9.17 -5.68 -1.87
N TYR A 74 9.61 -4.97 -2.91
CA TYR A 74 8.78 -4.05 -3.68
C TYR A 74 8.84 -4.40 -5.17
N PHE A 75 7.69 -4.70 -5.76
CA PHE A 75 7.54 -5.03 -7.17
C PHE A 75 6.72 -3.94 -7.85
N ILE A 76 7.41 -3.05 -8.55
CA ILE A 76 6.80 -1.86 -9.14
C ILE A 76 6.75 -2.01 -10.66
N TYR A 77 5.56 -1.85 -11.23
CA TYR A 77 5.30 -2.04 -12.67
C TYR A 77 4.51 -0.85 -13.25
N GLU A 78 4.40 -0.81 -14.57
CA GLU A 78 3.66 0.24 -15.30
C GLU A 78 2.26 -0.21 -15.72
N THR A 79 2.01 -1.53 -15.80
CA THR A 79 0.75 -2.05 -16.34
C THR A 79 0.01 -2.99 -15.39
N VAL A 80 -1.33 -2.91 -15.41
CA VAL A 80 -2.21 -3.81 -14.64
C VAL A 80 -1.93 -5.29 -14.92
N PRO A 81 -1.70 -5.75 -16.17
CA PRO A 81 -1.34 -7.14 -16.43
C PRO A 81 -0.05 -7.59 -15.76
N GLU A 82 1.00 -6.76 -15.73
CA GLU A 82 2.27 -7.10 -15.06
C GLU A 82 2.10 -7.19 -13.55
N ILE A 83 1.38 -6.24 -12.95
CA ILE A 83 1.05 -6.23 -11.51
C ILE A 83 0.30 -7.52 -11.15
N ASN A 84 -0.72 -7.88 -11.92
CA ASN A 84 -1.52 -9.08 -11.68
C ASN A 84 -0.70 -10.36 -11.90
N ALA A 85 0.16 -10.40 -12.91
CA ALA A 85 1.03 -11.54 -13.17
C ALA A 85 2.01 -11.78 -12.02
N LYS A 86 2.66 -10.71 -11.52
CA LYS A 86 3.56 -10.83 -10.35
C LYS A 86 2.79 -11.25 -9.10
N ALA A 87 1.58 -10.73 -8.89
CA ALA A 87 0.75 -11.13 -7.75
C ALA A 87 0.45 -12.64 -7.78
N CYS A 88 0.04 -13.17 -8.94
CA CYS A 88 -0.18 -14.60 -9.11
C CYS A 88 1.10 -15.41 -8.86
N GLU A 89 2.25 -14.96 -9.38
CA GLU A 89 3.54 -15.60 -9.14
C GLU A 89 3.87 -15.69 -7.64
N LEU A 90 3.81 -14.57 -6.90
CA LEU A 90 4.16 -14.56 -5.48
C LEU A 90 3.20 -15.40 -4.63
N ILE A 91 1.91 -15.42 -4.97
CA ILE A 91 0.91 -16.27 -4.31
C ILE A 91 1.24 -17.76 -4.55
N LEU A 92 1.58 -18.13 -5.78
CA LEU A 92 1.91 -19.53 -6.13
C LEU A 92 3.25 -19.99 -5.55
N GLU A 93 4.20 -19.07 -5.36
CA GLU A 93 5.46 -19.38 -4.68
C GLU A 93 5.27 -19.68 -3.18
N ASP A 94 4.22 -19.13 -2.56
CA ASP A 94 3.88 -19.32 -1.13
C ASP A 94 5.04 -19.01 -0.17
N LYS A 95 5.79 -17.94 -0.47
CA LYS A 95 6.96 -17.50 0.33
C LYS A 95 6.72 -16.24 1.16
N TYR A 96 5.59 -15.55 0.95
CA TYR A 96 5.27 -14.29 1.61
C TYR A 96 4.09 -14.47 2.55
N ASP A 97 4.21 -13.94 3.76
CA ASP A 97 3.15 -13.93 4.76
C ASP A 97 2.13 -12.80 4.52
N LEU A 98 2.54 -11.74 3.84
CA LEU A 98 1.70 -10.59 3.48
C LEU A 98 2.02 -10.11 2.06
N ILE A 99 1.00 -10.06 1.20
CA ILE A 99 1.10 -9.49 -0.14
C ILE A 99 0.05 -8.38 -0.26
N VAL A 100 0.49 -7.20 -0.68
CA VAL A 100 -0.38 -6.05 -0.96
C VAL A 100 -0.29 -5.71 -2.42
N VAL A 101 -1.42 -5.75 -3.11
CA VAL A 101 -1.51 -5.50 -4.56
C VAL A 101 -2.33 -4.24 -4.81
N TYR A 102 -1.81 -3.31 -5.60
CA TYR A 102 -2.54 -2.11 -6.00
C TYR A 102 -2.32 -1.73 -7.46
N ASN A 103 -3.39 -1.72 -8.25
CA ASN A 103 -3.34 -1.56 -9.70
C ASN A 103 -4.25 -0.43 -10.25
N GLU A 104 -4.73 0.48 -9.39
CA GLU A 104 -5.47 1.74 -9.72
C GLU A 104 -6.73 1.65 -10.61
N ASN A 105 -7.11 0.46 -11.06
CA ASN A 105 -7.98 0.25 -12.22
C ASN A 105 -9.31 1.04 -12.20
N PHE A 106 -10.01 1.08 -11.07
CA PHE A 106 -11.33 1.74 -11.00
C PHE A 106 -11.27 3.25 -10.74
N ASP A 107 -10.29 3.75 -9.97
CA ASP A 107 -10.17 5.18 -9.68
C ASP A 107 -9.75 5.93 -10.96
N ALA A 108 -8.75 5.40 -11.68
CA ALA A 108 -8.28 5.99 -12.93
C ALA A 108 -9.39 6.12 -13.99
N VAL A 109 -10.24 5.11 -14.13
CA VAL A 109 -11.35 5.11 -15.13
C VAL A 109 -12.42 6.16 -14.82
N MET A 110 -12.61 6.53 -13.55
CA MET A 110 -13.65 7.49 -13.13
C MET A 110 -13.20 8.96 -13.17
N HIS A 111 -11.89 9.22 -13.28
CA HIS A 111 -11.32 10.58 -13.41
C HIS A 111 -11.03 11.00 -14.86
N HIS A 112 -11.40 10.16 -15.84
CA HIS A 112 -11.34 10.44 -17.28
C HIS A 112 -12.75 10.64 -17.86
#